data_AF-A0A7H4GLV9-F1
#
_entry.id   AF-A0A7H4GLV9-F1
#
_cell.length_a   1.000
_cell.length_b   1.000
_cell.length_c   1.000
_cell.angle_alpha   90.00
_cell.angle_beta   90.00
_cell.angle_gamma   90.00
#
_symmetry.space_group_name_H-M   'P 1'
#
loop_
_entity.id
_entity.type
_entity.pdbx_description
1 polymer ?
#
loop_
_entity_poly.entity_id
_entity_poly.type
_entity_poly.pdbx_seq_one_letter_code
_entity_poly.pdbx_strand_id
1 'polypeptide(L)'
;MANHELKELDSDPLQHLDEEPYSVLAQHENVQGCFNIIGPIKICYSQSGSGFKVCLNIAGVDVACGNLDPSNPCVKLHGSVLLAKASVEVCLKDRCLTYSAKACVRPTPFNKWKCTSASGKIICF
;
A
#
# COMPACT_ATOMS: atom_id res chain seq x y z
N MET A 1 -28.71 56.51 -11.94
CA MET A 1 -28.46 55.23 -12.65
C MET A 1 -26.96 55.18 -12.90
N ALA A 2 -26.23 54.41 -12.09
CA ALA A 2 -24.79 54.23 -12.19
C ALA A 2 -24.51 52.73 -12.24
N ASN A 3 -23.93 52.29 -13.35
CA ASN A 3 -23.56 50.90 -13.63
C ASN A 3 -22.34 50.53 -12.78
N HIS A 4 -22.46 49.50 -11.96
CA HIS A 4 -21.33 48.83 -11.35
C HIS A 4 -20.91 47.68 -12.26
N GLU A 5 -19.81 47.86 -12.99
CA GLU A 5 -19.11 46.78 -13.70
C GLU A 5 -18.52 45.82 -12.66
N LEU A 6 -19.02 44.58 -12.64
CA LEU A 6 -18.42 43.49 -11.90
C LEU A 6 -17.25 42.95 -12.73
N LYS A 7 -16.04 43.19 -12.23
CA LYS A 7 -14.79 42.67 -12.77
C LYS A 7 -14.79 41.14 -12.62
N GLU A 8 -14.84 40.41 -13.72
CA GLU A 8 -14.76 38.94 -13.76
C GLU A 8 -13.48 38.47 -13.06
N LEU A 9 -13.64 37.67 -12.01
CA LEU A 9 -12.55 37.05 -11.26
C LEU A 9 -12.20 35.75 -11.98
N ASP A 10 -11.46 35.86 -13.08
CA ASP A 10 -11.08 34.73 -13.97
C ASP A 10 -9.92 33.90 -13.39
N SER A 11 -10.11 33.39 -12.18
CA SER A 11 -9.18 32.46 -11.56
C SER A 11 -9.94 31.62 -10.54
N ASP A 12 -10.45 30.49 -10.99
CA ASP A 12 -10.99 29.45 -10.11
C ASP A 12 -9.85 28.95 -9.20
N PRO A 13 -9.89 29.21 -7.87
CA PRO A 13 -8.79 28.86 -6.97
C PRO A 13 -8.62 27.35 -6.79
N LEU A 14 -9.47 26.52 -7.42
CA LEU A 14 -9.40 25.06 -7.35
C LEU A 14 -8.44 24.44 -8.38
N GLN A 15 -7.92 25.20 -9.35
CA GLN A 15 -6.97 24.65 -10.34
C GLN A 15 -5.61 24.22 -9.76
N HIS A 16 -5.31 24.53 -8.50
CA HIS A 16 -4.08 24.10 -7.83
C HIS A 16 -4.27 22.88 -6.90
N LEU A 17 -5.49 22.34 -6.78
CA LEU A 17 -5.76 21.18 -5.91
C LEU A 17 -5.60 19.83 -6.60
N ASP A 18 -5.35 19.80 -7.91
CA ASP A 18 -5.12 18.56 -8.67
C ASP A 18 -3.67 18.04 -8.61
N GLU A 19 -2.77 18.71 -7.89
CA GLU A 19 -1.34 18.34 -7.81
C GLU A 19 -0.83 17.84 -6.45
N GLU A 20 -1.72 17.60 -5.48
CA GLU A 20 -1.37 16.89 -4.24
C GLU A 20 -2.43 15.83 -3.92
N PRO A 21 -2.07 14.59 -3.52
CA PRO A 21 -3.04 13.54 -3.27
C PRO A 21 -3.77 13.81 -1.94
N TYR A 22 -4.69 14.76 -1.96
CA TYR A 22 -5.73 14.98 -0.95
C TYR A 22 -6.73 13.82 -0.95
N SER A 23 -6.26 12.65 -0.54
CA SER A 23 -7.11 11.57 -0.03
C SER A 23 -7.18 11.58 1.50
N VAL A 24 -6.76 12.67 2.15
CA VAL A 24 -6.75 12.79 3.62
C VAL A 24 -8.17 12.89 4.20
N LEU A 25 -9.17 13.30 3.41
CA LEU A 25 -10.57 13.43 3.87
C LEU A 25 -11.49 12.26 3.47
N ALA A 26 -11.05 11.36 2.59
CA ALA A 26 -11.79 10.14 2.25
C ALA A 26 -11.38 8.91 3.10
N GLN A 27 -10.43 9.09 4.03
CA GLN A 27 -9.81 8.02 4.82
C GLN A 27 -10.58 7.62 6.10
N HIS A 28 -11.75 8.19 6.38
CA HIS A 28 -12.37 8.11 7.71
C HIS A 28 -13.43 7.03 7.94
N GLU A 29 -13.60 6.04 7.04
CA GLU A 29 -14.45 4.86 7.36
C GLU A 29 -13.82 3.49 7.07
N ASN A 30 -12.72 3.40 6.31
CA ASN A 30 -12.02 2.13 6.09
C ASN A 30 -10.51 2.36 5.99
N VAL A 31 -9.76 1.99 7.02
CA VAL A 31 -8.29 2.00 6.95
C VAL A 31 -7.85 0.90 5.97
N GLN A 32 -7.60 1.28 4.73
CA GLN A 32 -7.12 0.39 3.68
C GLN A 32 -6.06 1.08 2.80
N GLY A 33 -5.12 0.30 2.26
CA GLY A 33 -4.09 0.82 1.39
C GLY A 33 -3.24 -0.28 0.76
N CYS A 34 -2.54 0.04 -0.32
CA CYS A 34 -1.55 -0.83 -0.92
C CYS A 34 -0.26 -0.06 -1.14
N PHE A 35 0.88 -0.66 -0.81
CA PHE A 35 2.18 -0.05 -1.04
C PHE A 35 3.11 -1.00 -1.77
N ASN A 36 3.98 -0.42 -2.61
CA ASN A 36 5.01 -1.16 -3.32
C ASN A 36 6.16 -1.44 -2.37
N ILE A 37 6.63 -2.68 -2.32
CA ILE A 37 7.86 -3.02 -1.61
C ILE A 37 9.04 -2.90 -2.58
N ILE A 38 9.04 -3.76 -3.61
CA ILE A 38 10.15 -3.97 -4.53
C ILE A 38 9.56 -4.42 -5.88
N GLY A 39 9.79 -3.64 -6.94
CA GLY A 39 9.33 -3.97 -8.28
C GLY A 39 7.80 -4.19 -8.34
N PRO A 40 7.31 -5.30 -8.94
CA PRO A 40 5.87 -5.55 -9.08
C PRO A 40 5.22 -6.15 -7.82
N ILE A 41 5.92 -6.16 -6.68
CA ILE A 41 5.43 -6.76 -5.44
C ILE A 41 4.85 -5.67 -4.55
N LYS A 42 3.58 -5.85 -4.20
CA LYS A 42 2.79 -4.95 -3.36
C LYS A 42 2.27 -5.69 -2.13
N ILE A 43 2.13 -4.96 -1.03
CA ILE A 43 1.33 -5.41 0.11
C ILE A 43 0.11 -4.52 0.16
N CYS A 44 -1.05 -5.15 0.18
CA CYS A 44 -2.31 -4.49 0.45
C CYS A 44 -2.75 -4.82 1.87
N TYR A 45 -3.33 -3.86 2.57
CA TYR A 45 -3.91 -4.02 3.89
C TYR A 45 -5.29 -3.38 3.94
N SER A 46 -6.17 -3.95 4.74
CA SER A 46 -7.49 -3.42 5.02
C SER A 46 -7.89 -3.78 6.45
N GLN A 47 -8.46 -2.84 7.19
CA GLN A 47 -9.00 -3.11 8.51
C GLN A 47 -10.14 -4.14 8.41
N SER A 48 -10.14 -5.11 9.32
CA SER A 48 -11.14 -6.16 9.39
C SER A 48 -11.50 -6.40 10.86
N GLY A 49 -12.59 -5.79 11.32
CA GLY A 49 -12.98 -5.81 12.73
C GLY A 49 -11.93 -5.13 13.61
N SER A 50 -11.41 -5.86 14.61
CA SER A 50 -10.34 -5.38 15.50
C SER A 50 -8.92 -5.58 14.95
N GLY A 51 -8.80 -6.18 13.78
CA GLY A 51 -7.54 -6.56 13.15
C GLY A 51 -7.35 -5.97 11.75
N PHE A 52 -6.40 -6.53 11.02
CA PHE A 52 -6.08 -6.19 9.64
C PHE A 52 -6.00 -7.44 8.78
N LYS A 53 -6.66 -7.41 7.62
CA LYS A 53 -6.37 -8.34 6.54
C LYS A 53 -5.23 -7.77 5.72
N VAL A 54 -4.21 -8.58 5.46
CA VAL A 54 -3.07 -8.22 4.62
C VAL A 54 -2.92 -9.23 3.49
N CYS A 55 -2.65 -8.75 2.30
CA CYS A 55 -2.50 -9.55 1.09
C CYS A 55 -1.19 -9.18 0.37
N LEU A 56 -0.46 -10.20 -0.03
CA LEU A 56 0.70 -10.12 -0.89
C LEU A 56 0.20 -10.18 -2.34
N ASN A 57 0.45 -9.12 -3.08
CA ASN A 57 0.14 -9.01 -4.49
C ASN A 57 1.44 -9.03 -5.31
N ILE A 58 1.51 -9.90 -6.33
CA ILE A 58 2.64 -9.98 -7.25
C ILE A 58 2.11 -9.81 -8.66
N ALA A 59 2.55 -8.75 -9.34
CA ALA A 59 2.16 -8.44 -10.71
C ALA A 59 0.63 -8.36 -10.92
N GLY A 60 -0.09 -7.80 -9.95
CA GLY A 60 -1.54 -7.61 -10.02
C GLY A 60 -2.37 -8.76 -9.46
N VAL A 61 -1.76 -9.87 -9.05
CA VAL A 61 -2.46 -11.04 -8.51
C VAL A 61 -2.17 -11.20 -7.02
N ASP A 62 -3.22 -11.35 -6.21
CA ASP A 62 -3.09 -11.72 -4.80
C ASP A 62 -2.66 -13.19 -4.70
N VAL A 63 -1.43 -13.40 -4.25
CA VAL A 63 -0.81 -14.73 -4.17
C VAL A 63 -0.89 -15.34 -2.77
N ALA A 64 -1.07 -14.51 -1.75
CA ALA A 64 -1.27 -14.95 -0.36
C ALA A 64 -1.96 -13.85 0.43
N CYS A 65 -2.88 -14.22 1.31
CA CYS A 65 -3.51 -13.31 2.25
C CYS A 65 -3.50 -13.91 3.66
N GLY A 66 -3.57 -13.04 4.66
CA GLY A 66 -3.65 -13.44 6.06
C GLY A 66 -4.28 -12.34 6.90
N ASN A 67 -4.76 -12.72 8.07
CA ASN A 67 -5.33 -11.79 9.03
C ASN A 67 -4.37 -11.60 10.20
N LEU A 68 -4.34 -10.38 10.71
CA LEU A 68 -3.58 -9.93 11.86
C LEU A 68 -4.59 -9.48 12.91
N ASP A 69 -4.51 -10.05 14.09
CA ASP A 69 -5.37 -9.70 15.21
C ASP A 69 -4.50 -9.50 16.46
N PRO A 70 -4.99 -8.87 17.53
CA PRO A 70 -4.23 -8.73 18.78
C PRO A 70 -3.71 -10.07 19.33
N SER A 71 -4.42 -11.17 19.09
CA SER A 71 -3.99 -12.54 19.46
C SER A 71 -2.98 -13.15 18.50
N ASN A 72 -2.96 -12.74 17.24
CA ASN A 72 -2.04 -13.19 16.20
C ASN A 72 -1.42 -11.96 15.52
N PRO A 73 -0.49 -11.26 16.19
CA PRO A 73 -0.04 -9.95 15.75
C PRO A 73 0.93 -10.03 14.58
N CYS A 74 1.31 -11.21 14.09
CA CYS A 74 2.24 -11.38 12.98
C CYS A 74 1.71 -12.43 11.99
N VAL A 75 1.91 -12.18 10.70
CA VAL A 75 1.55 -13.10 9.63
C VAL A 75 2.63 -13.15 8.57
N LYS A 76 2.92 -14.35 8.08
CA LYS A 76 3.89 -14.60 7.02
C LYS A 76 3.16 -14.95 5.74
N LEU A 77 3.37 -14.15 4.71
CA LEU A 77 2.81 -14.29 3.38
C LEU A 77 3.93 -14.73 2.44
N HIS A 78 3.71 -15.84 1.74
CA HIS A 78 4.65 -16.37 0.77
C HIS A 78 3.93 -16.58 -0.55
N GLY A 79 4.50 -16.10 -1.64
CA GLY A 79 3.94 -16.30 -2.96
C GLY A 79 4.99 -16.29 -4.04
N SER A 80 4.71 -17.00 -5.12
CA SER A 80 5.60 -17.09 -6.27
C SER A 80 4.83 -17.19 -7.57
N VAL A 81 5.30 -16.44 -8.56
CA VAL A 81 4.94 -16.55 -9.97
C VAL A 81 6.19 -16.89 -10.79
N LEU A 82 6.03 -17.15 -12.09
CA LEU A 82 7.09 -17.67 -12.96
C LEU A 82 8.43 -16.90 -12.86
N LEU A 83 8.37 -15.58 -12.74
CA LEU A 83 9.52 -14.67 -12.78
C LEU A 83 9.75 -13.87 -11.48
N ALA A 84 8.89 -14.04 -10.47
CA ALA A 84 8.98 -13.30 -9.21
C ALA A 84 8.52 -14.17 -8.03
N LYS A 85 9.23 -14.08 -6.91
CA LYS A 85 8.81 -14.69 -5.64
C LYS A 85 9.01 -13.70 -4.51
N ALA A 86 8.11 -13.74 -3.54
CA ALA A 86 8.16 -12.85 -2.39
C ALA A 86 7.83 -13.62 -1.11
N SER A 87 8.50 -13.21 -0.04
CA SER A 87 8.21 -13.60 1.33
C SER A 87 8.09 -12.33 2.13
N VAL A 88 6.95 -12.13 2.77
CA VAL A 88 6.65 -10.95 3.57
C VAL A 88 6.18 -11.40 4.93
N GLU A 89 6.74 -10.84 5.97
CA GLU A 89 6.23 -10.90 7.32
C GLU A 89 5.67 -9.53 7.68
N VAL A 90 4.39 -9.47 8.03
CA VAL A 90 3.75 -8.25 8.54
C VAL A 90 3.42 -8.47 10.00
N CYS A 91 3.73 -7.49 10.85
CA CYS A 91 3.46 -7.54 12.28
C CYS A 91 2.83 -6.24 12.77
N LEU A 92 1.83 -6.36 13.64
CA LEU A 92 1.28 -5.28 14.46
C LEU A 92 2.08 -5.18 15.77
N LYS A 93 2.92 -4.14 15.88
CA LYS A 93 3.75 -3.85 17.06
C LYS A 93 3.53 -2.40 17.48
N ASP A 94 3.25 -2.17 18.77
CA ASP A 94 3.09 -0.82 19.32
C ASP A 94 2.07 0.04 18.53
N ARG A 95 0.95 -0.57 18.13
CA ARG A 95 -0.08 0.03 17.25
C ARG A 95 0.42 0.46 15.86
N CYS A 96 1.59 -0.02 15.44
CA CYS A 96 2.12 0.16 14.09
C CYS A 96 2.12 -1.16 13.33
N LEU A 97 1.68 -1.13 12.08
CA LEU A 97 1.93 -2.19 11.12
C LEU A 97 3.37 -2.06 10.60
N THR A 98 4.16 -3.10 10.83
CA THR A 98 5.55 -3.22 10.39
C THR A 98 5.67 -4.35 9.39
N TYR A 99 6.62 -4.25 8.46
CA TYR A 99 6.87 -5.32 7.51
C TYR A 99 8.36 -5.66 7.40
N SER A 100 8.64 -6.91 7.09
CA SER A 100 9.92 -7.42 6.66
C SER A 100 9.69 -8.27 5.42
N ALA A 101 10.27 -7.87 4.30
CA ALA A 101 10.01 -8.47 3.01
C ALA A 101 11.32 -8.88 2.34
N LYS A 102 11.27 -10.01 1.64
CA LYS A 102 12.31 -10.50 0.74
C LYS A 102 11.67 -10.84 -0.60
N ALA A 103 12.05 -10.09 -1.62
CA ALA A 103 11.65 -10.31 -3.00
C ALA A 103 12.80 -10.94 -3.78
N CYS A 104 12.49 -11.80 -4.74
CA CYS A 104 13.44 -12.25 -5.74
C CYS A 104 12.79 -12.21 -7.12
N VAL A 105 13.52 -11.69 -8.10
CA VAL A 105 13.08 -11.62 -9.50
C VAL A 105 14.12 -12.23 -10.43
N ARG A 106 13.69 -12.73 -11.58
CA ARG A 106 14.56 -13.18 -12.67
C ARG A 106 13.99 -12.75 -14.02
N PRO A 107 14.82 -12.34 -14.99
CA PRO A 107 14.34 -11.93 -16.31
C PRO A 107 13.74 -13.10 -17.11
N THR A 108 14.32 -14.29 -17.02
CA THR A 108 13.81 -15.51 -17.68
C THR A 108 13.89 -16.71 -16.73
N PRO A 109 13.20 -17.83 -17.01
CA PRO A 109 13.25 -19.03 -16.18
C PRO A 109 14.65 -19.63 -15.98
N PHE A 110 15.58 -19.36 -16.89
CA PHE A 110 16.94 -19.92 -16.87
C PHE A 110 17.96 -19.00 -16.17
N ASN A 111 17.59 -17.75 -15.87
CA ASN A 111 18.47 -16.83 -15.14
C ASN A 111 18.46 -17.11 -13.63
N LYS A 112 19.58 -16.79 -12.98
CA LYS A 112 19.67 -16.78 -11.51
C LYS A 112 18.72 -15.74 -10.92
N TRP A 113 18.13 -16.08 -9.78
CA TRP A 113 17.31 -15.16 -8.99
C TRP A 113 18.16 -14.02 -8.43
N LYS A 114 17.72 -12.77 -8.62
CA LYS A 114 18.24 -11.60 -7.91
C LYS A 114 17.29 -11.26 -6.78
N CYS A 115 17.79 -11.32 -5.55
CA CYS A 115 16.98 -11.08 -4.35
C CYS A 115 17.31 -9.73 -3.71
N THR A 116 16.29 -9.09 -3.13
CA THR A 116 16.41 -7.87 -2.32
C THR A 116 15.50 -8.02 -1.13
N SER A 117 15.94 -7.47 0.00
CA SER A 117 15.15 -7.41 1.21
C SER A 117 14.87 -5.96 1.56
N ALA A 118 13.68 -5.69 2.10
CA ALA A 118 13.27 -4.38 2.59
C ALA A 118 12.43 -4.57 3.85
N SER A 119 12.58 -3.66 4.81
CA SER A 119 11.78 -3.64 6.03
C SER A 119 11.42 -2.21 6.39
N GLY A 120 10.31 -2.04 7.10
CA GLY A 120 9.83 -0.71 7.44
C GLY A 120 8.53 -0.72 8.21
N LYS A 121 7.96 0.49 8.36
CA LYS A 121 6.63 0.72 8.91
C LYS A 121 5.68 1.05 7.77
N ILE A 122 4.47 0.50 7.83
CA ILE A 122 3.39 0.75 6.87
C ILE A 122 2.59 1.95 7.33
N ILE A 123 2.01 1.84 8.53
CA ILE A 123 1.14 2.83 9.14
C ILE A 123 1.12 2.62 10.67
N CYS A 124 0.83 3.67 11.42
CA CYS A 124 0.64 3.65 12.87
C CYS A 124 -0.72 4.24 13.24
N PHE A 125 -1.29 3.76 14.35
CA PHE A 125 -2.61 4.13 14.87
C PHE A 125 -2.54 4.69 16.30
#